data_AF-A0A6J8D7P3-F1
#
_entry.id   AF-A0A6J8D7P3-F1
#
_cell.length_a   1.000
_cell.length_b   1.000
_cell.length_c   1.000
_cell.angle_alpha   90.00
_cell.angle_beta   90.00
_cell.angle_gamma   90.00
#
_symmetry.space_group_name_H-M   'P 1'
#
loop_
_entity.id
_entity.type
_entity.pdbx_description
1 polymer ?
#
loop_
_entity_poly.entity_id
_entity_poly.type
_entity_poly.pdbx_seq_one_letter_code
_entity_poly.pdbx_strand_id
1 'polypeptide(L)'
;MQGNFEAMKAFMINIVDDFDPVGATGTQFAALCFSTKQKPHFYLNENNNDADPKRATKDDIEAFPTAPNSFTAIGDALKEVSTNFLTTAKGIGRTCAQCFVILITDGEQNRGKANPVDEANKLRQNKNCIVYVVSIGNPNSEELKKIAGSQDNVFSVNKFNELNTVVQGIVQAACSKSACISAPNNNGGNSHNHGYSHGGGNTILVPVPMPIMVPASYPVNENHKNGLKDLMSLLKTTRPGYGQGNKFKPGHKHYAFPGRYVVKTQHKY
;
A
#
# COMPACT_ATOMS: atom_id res chain seq x y z
N MET A 1 -7.42 -8.10 -12.21
CA MET A 1 -6.08 -8.26 -11.57
C MET A 1 -5.09 -7.23 -12.09
N GLN A 2 -4.68 -7.25 -13.37
CA GLN A 2 -3.86 -6.14 -13.92
C GLN A 2 -4.64 -4.81 -13.94
N GLY A 3 -5.90 -4.82 -14.41
CA GLY A 3 -6.76 -3.63 -14.39
C GLY A 3 -7.07 -3.05 -13.01
N ASN A 4 -6.94 -3.83 -11.93
CA ASN A 4 -7.16 -3.32 -10.56
C ASN A 4 -5.98 -2.47 -10.11
N PHE A 5 -4.76 -2.91 -10.43
CA PHE A 5 -3.54 -2.15 -10.12
C PHE A 5 -3.44 -0.88 -10.97
N GLU A 6 -3.77 -0.98 -12.26
CA GLU A 6 -3.85 0.18 -13.14
C GLU A 6 -4.88 1.20 -12.64
N ALA A 7 -6.03 0.76 -12.14
CA ALA A 7 -7.00 1.65 -11.52
C ALA A 7 -6.47 2.34 -10.25
N MET A 8 -5.67 1.66 -9.42
CA MET A 8 -5.01 2.27 -8.27
C MET A 8 -3.93 3.27 -8.67
N LYS A 9 -3.15 2.99 -9.72
CA LYS A 9 -2.18 3.95 -10.29
C LYS A 9 -2.87 5.18 -10.84
N ALA A 10 -3.92 4.99 -11.65
CA ALA A 10 -4.73 6.09 -12.18
C ALA A 10 -5.35 6.93 -11.07
N PHE A 11 -5.83 6.30 -10.00
CA PHE A 11 -6.34 7.00 -8.82
C PHE A 11 -5.27 7.87 -8.14
N MET A 12 -4.06 7.35 -7.92
CA MET A 12 -2.94 8.14 -7.37
C MET A 12 -2.55 9.30 -8.29
N ILE A 13 -2.50 9.05 -9.60
CA ILE A 13 -2.20 10.07 -10.61
C ILE A 13 -3.25 11.19 -10.58
N ASN A 14 -4.53 10.85 -10.50
CA ASN A 14 -5.62 11.83 -10.42
C ASN A 14 -5.53 12.68 -9.14
N ILE A 15 -5.13 12.08 -8.01
CA ILE A 15 -4.83 12.85 -6.80
C ILE A 15 -3.69 13.84 -7.08
N VAL A 16 -2.57 13.39 -7.66
CA VAL A 16 -1.44 14.29 -8.00
C VAL A 16 -1.88 15.42 -8.93
N ASP A 17 -2.76 15.14 -9.89
CA ASP A 17 -3.27 16.13 -10.83
C ASP A 17 -4.10 17.24 -10.18
N ASP A 18 -4.78 16.96 -9.08
CA ASP A 18 -5.57 17.93 -8.31
C ASP A 18 -4.74 18.86 -7.40
N PHE A 19 -3.43 18.63 -7.26
CA PHE A 19 -2.55 19.53 -6.51
C PHE A 19 -1.69 20.39 -7.45
N ASP A 20 -1.57 21.66 -7.09
CA ASP A 20 -0.69 22.64 -7.74
C ASP A 20 -0.26 23.72 -6.72
N PRO A 21 1.03 24.07 -6.58
CA PRO A 21 2.18 23.41 -7.21
C PRO A 21 2.49 22.04 -6.58
N VAL A 22 3.22 21.19 -7.31
CA VAL A 22 3.84 19.94 -6.82
C VAL A 22 5.35 20.13 -6.74
N GLY A 23 6.00 19.60 -5.69
CA GLY A 23 7.45 19.66 -5.50
C GLY A 23 7.89 20.47 -4.27
N ALA A 24 9.11 20.99 -4.28
CA ALA A 24 9.77 21.56 -3.09
C ALA A 24 8.97 22.69 -2.41
N THR A 25 8.34 23.55 -3.20
CA THR A 25 7.48 24.67 -2.73
C THR A 25 6.02 24.28 -2.59
N GLY A 26 5.62 23.14 -3.13
CA GLY A 26 4.25 22.67 -3.25
C GLY A 26 3.97 21.36 -2.54
N THR A 27 2.92 20.67 -2.93
CA THR A 27 2.60 19.36 -2.37
C THR A 27 3.68 18.35 -2.75
N GLN A 28 4.15 17.58 -1.78
CA GLN A 28 5.09 16.49 -1.98
C GLN A 28 4.38 15.15 -1.80
N PHE A 29 4.71 14.21 -2.68
CA PHE A 29 4.14 12.87 -2.66
C PHE A 29 5.21 11.85 -2.35
N ALA A 30 4.80 10.78 -1.70
CA ALA A 30 5.61 9.59 -1.55
C ALA A 30 4.70 8.38 -1.57
N ALA A 31 5.24 7.27 -2.04
CA ALA A 31 4.45 6.06 -2.19
C ALA A 31 5.27 4.82 -1.88
N LEU A 32 4.58 3.84 -1.30
CA LEU A 32 5.11 2.52 -1.05
C LEU A 32 4.04 1.49 -1.38
N CYS A 33 4.48 0.36 -1.91
CA CYS A 33 3.61 -0.80 -2.05
C CYS A 33 3.81 -1.75 -0.87
N PHE A 34 2.74 -2.37 -0.38
CA PHE A 34 2.84 -3.35 0.69
C PHE A 34 2.09 -4.65 0.41
N SER A 35 2.65 -5.75 0.90
CA SER A 35 1.96 -7.03 1.04
C SER A 35 2.39 -7.73 2.33
N THR A 36 3.13 -8.84 2.27
CA THR A 36 3.95 -9.35 3.38
C THR A 36 5.18 -8.50 3.64
N LYS A 37 5.68 -7.81 2.59
CA LYS A 37 6.83 -6.91 2.66
C LYS A 37 6.41 -5.54 2.17
N GLN A 38 7.03 -4.52 2.76
CA GLN A 38 6.91 -3.13 2.40
C GLN A 38 8.01 -2.83 1.40
N LYS A 39 7.64 -2.28 0.25
CA LYS A 39 8.57 -1.83 -0.78
C LYS A 39 8.38 -0.34 -0.95
N PRO A 40 9.28 0.47 -0.38
CA PRO A 40 9.39 1.87 -0.74
C PRO A 40 9.54 2.02 -2.25
N HIS A 41 8.85 3.00 -2.83
CA HIS A 41 8.96 3.30 -4.26
C HIS A 41 9.67 4.64 -4.48
N PHE A 42 9.13 5.72 -3.92
CA PHE A 42 9.79 7.05 -3.89
C PHE A 42 9.46 7.82 -2.61
N TYR A 43 10.37 8.70 -2.19
CA TYR A 43 10.23 9.52 -0.98
C TYR A 43 9.75 10.95 -1.29
N LEU A 44 9.40 11.73 -0.25
CA LEU A 44 8.76 13.05 -0.43
C LEU A 44 9.66 14.06 -1.14
N ASN A 45 10.97 13.90 -1.01
CA ASN A 45 11.95 14.78 -1.61
C ASN A 45 12.54 14.26 -2.93
N GLU A 46 12.09 13.12 -3.44
CA GLU A 46 12.66 12.47 -4.63
C GLU A 46 12.68 13.43 -5.84
N ASN A 47 11.54 14.06 -6.10
CA ASN A 47 11.32 14.88 -7.30
C ASN A 47 11.50 16.39 -7.07
N ASN A 48 12.09 16.81 -5.94
CA ASN A 48 12.21 18.22 -5.59
C ASN A 48 13.07 19.05 -6.55
N ASN A 49 14.01 18.40 -7.23
CA ASN A 49 14.96 19.03 -8.15
C ASN A 49 14.60 18.80 -9.61
N ASP A 50 13.48 18.14 -9.91
CA ASP A 50 13.01 17.97 -11.29
C ASP A 50 12.50 19.32 -11.83
N ALA A 51 12.64 19.52 -13.15
CA ALA A 51 12.11 20.71 -13.81
C ALA A 51 10.57 20.70 -13.87
N ASP A 52 9.96 19.52 -13.81
CA ASP A 52 8.52 19.28 -13.71
C ASP A 52 8.25 18.18 -12.65
N PRO A 53 8.26 18.55 -11.35
CA PRO A 53 8.06 17.59 -10.26
C PRO A 53 6.71 16.86 -10.31
N LYS A 54 5.69 17.50 -10.91
CA LYS A 54 4.36 16.90 -11.09
C LYS A 54 4.41 15.75 -12.08
N ARG A 55 5.02 15.96 -13.25
CA ARG A 55 5.24 14.89 -14.23
C ARG A 55 6.12 13.78 -13.65
N ALA A 56 7.27 14.11 -13.05
CA ALA A 56 8.17 13.11 -12.49
C ALA A 56 7.49 12.23 -11.42
N THR A 57 6.65 12.81 -10.57
CA THR A 57 5.85 12.07 -9.58
C THR A 57 4.86 11.10 -10.24
N LYS A 58 4.24 11.50 -11.36
CA LYS A 58 3.35 10.61 -12.12
C LYS A 58 4.13 9.48 -12.79
N ASP A 59 5.29 9.78 -13.38
CA ASP A 59 6.16 8.78 -14.00
C ASP A 59 6.62 7.73 -12.97
N ASP A 60 6.98 8.17 -11.75
CA ASP A 60 7.26 7.26 -10.64
C ASP A 60 6.05 6.38 -10.32
N ILE A 61 4.84 6.95 -10.23
CA ILE A 61 3.62 6.16 -10.00
C ILE A 61 3.38 5.14 -11.13
N GLU A 62 3.63 5.50 -12.39
CA GLU A 62 3.49 4.57 -13.51
C GLU A 62 4.49 3.41 -13.43
N ALA A 63 5.71 3.68 -12.97
CA ALA A 63 6.80 2.72 -12.81
C ALA A 63 6.64 1.78 -11.60
N PHE A 64 5.53 1.85 -10.86
CA PHE A 64 5.26 0.98 -9.73
C PHE A 64 5.40 -0.51 -10.10
N PRO A 65 6.23 -1.30 -9.38
CA PRO A 65 6.43 -2.70 -9.72
C PRO A 65 5.18 -3.53 -9.42
N THR A 66 4.73 -4.31 -10.40
CA THR A 66 3.74 -5.37 -10.17
C THR A 66 4.40 -6.49 -9.38
N ALA A 67 3.84 -6.85 -8.22
CA ALA A 67 4.36 -7.96 -7.41
C ALA A 67 3.27 -9.00 -7.18
N PRO A 68 3.55 -10.30 -7.38
CA PRO A 68 2.63 -11.36 -7.01
C PRO A 68 2.65 -11.52 -5.49
N ASN A 69 1.52 -11.24 -4.83
CA ASN A 69 1.31 -11.62 -3.44
C ASN A 69 -0.16 -11.42 -3.04
N SER A 70 -0.58 -12.15 -2.01
CA SER A 70 -1.97 -12.28 -1.58
C SER A 70 -2.18 -11.90 -0.12
N PHE A 71 -1.31 -11.06 0.43
CA PHE A 71 -1.29 -10.74 1.86
C PHE A 71 -1.30 -9.25 2.08
N THR A 72 -1.93 -8.84 3.17
CA THR A 72 -2.24 -7.45 3.50
C THR A 72 -1.67 -7.20 4.89
N ALA A 73 -0.46 -6.60 4.98
CA ALA A 73 0.20 -6.22 6.24
C ALA A 73 0.19 -4.70 6.45
N ILE A 74 -0.99 -4.17 6.77
CA ILE A 74 -1.25 -2.74 6.95
C ILE A 74 -0.40 -2.15 8.08
N GLY A 75 -0.35 -2.81 9.24
CA GLY A 75 0.38 -2.31 10.40
C GLY A 75 1.88 -2.20 10.13
N ASP A 76 2.47 -3.20 9.48
CA ASP A 76 3.87 -3.14 9.09
C ASP A 76 4.12 -2.03 8.05
N ALA A 77 3.15 -1.76 7.16
CA ALA A 77 3.22 -0.64 6.21
C ALA A 77 3.11 0.74 6.90
N LEU A 78 2.17 0.92 7.82
CA LEU A 78 2.03 2.16 8.58
C LEU A 78 3.25 2.43 9.48
N LYS A 79 3.82 1.36 10.05
CA LYS A 79 5.08 1.45 10.77
C LYS A 79 6.20 1.96 9.87
N GLU A 80 6.36 1.37 8.68
CA GLU A 80 7.35 1.76 7.68
C GLU A 80 7.22 3.24 7.28
N VAL A 81 5.98 3.71 7.07
CA VAL A 81 5.72 5.15 6.84
C VAL A 81 6.27 5.96 8.00
N SER A 82 5.89 5.64 9.24
CA SER A 82 6.27 6.45 10.40
C SER A 82 7.79 6.48 10.66
N THR A 83 8.49 5.38 10.37
CA THR A 83 9.91 5.21 10.70
C THR A 83 10.83 5.68 9.59
N ASN A 84 10.48 5.45 8.33
CA ASN A 84 11.41 5.65 7.21
C ASN A 84 10.99 6.78 6.26
N PHE A 85 9.69 7.00 6.07
CA PHE A 85 9.21 8.09 5.20
C PHE A 85 9.10 9.41 5.96
N LEU A 86 8.65 9.38 7.21
CA LEU A 86 8.46 10.57 8.05
C LEU A 86 9.74 10.96 8.80
N THR A 87 10.81 11.15 8.03
CA THR A 87 12.12 11.60 8.52
C THR A 87 12.58 12.86 7.78
N THR A 88 13.28 13.77 8.46
CA THR A 88 13.73 15.04 7.87
C THR A 88 14.61 14.83 6.64
N ALA A 89 15.44 13.78 6.65
CA ALA A 89 16.26 13.37 5.50
C ALA A 89 15.43 12.95 4.27
N LYS A 90 14.16 12.59 4.46
CA LYS A 90 13.22 12.18 3.41
C LYS A 90 12.14 13.22 3.11
N GLY A 91 12.31 14.46 3.57
CA GLY A 91 11.52 15.61 3.13
C GLY A 91 10.43 16.09 4.07
N ILE A 92 10.19 15.45 5.22
CA ILE A 92 9.23 16.00 6.22
C ILE A 92 9.85 17.14 7.05
N GLY A 93 9.00 17.95 7.68
CA GLY A 93 9.41 19.05 8.57
C GLY A 93 9.39 20.42 7.89
N ARG A 94 8.78 20.53 6.71
CA ARG A 94 8.53 21.81 6.04
C ARG A 94 7.55 22.65 6.87
N THR A 95 7.84 23.94 6.99
CA THR A 95 6.97 24.87 7.70
C THR A 95 5.59 24.90 7.02
N CYS A 96 4.53 24.91 7.82
CA CYS A 96 3.14 24.91 7.34
C CYS A 96 2.71 23.72 6.47
N ALA A 97 3.47 22.62 6.44
CA ALA A 97 3.08 21.40 5.74
C ALA A 97 2.25 20.46 6.64
N GLN A 98 1.02 20.13 6.23
CA GLN A 98 0.23 19.10 6.89
C GLN A 98 0.60 17.71 6.34
N CYS A 99 0.73 16.73 7.24
CA CYS A 99 0.96 15.33 6.89
C CYS A 99 -0.38 14.61 6.66
N PHE A 100 -0.51 13.95 5.51
CA PHE A 100 -1.63 13.09 5.15
C PHE A 100 -1.12 11.69 4.77
N VAL A 101 -1.82 10.66 5.22
CA VAL A 101 -1.58 9.26 4.84
C VAL A 101 -2.87 8.72 4.23
N ILE A 102 -2.86 8.32 2.96
CA ILE A 102 -3.99 7.75 2.23
C ILE A 102 -3.76 6.26 2.06
N LEU A 103 -4.29 5.44 2.97
CA LEU A 103 -4.20 3.98 2.88
C LEU A 103 -5.25 3.46 1.91
N ILE A 104 -4.83 2.85 0.80
CA ILE A 104 -5.72 2.10 -0.08
C ILE A 104 -5.73 0.64 0.38
N THR A 105 -6.89 -0.01 0.44
CA THR A 105 -6.99 -1.46 0.74
C THR A 105 -8.31 -2.06 0.26
N ASP A 106 -8.29 -3.32 -0.14
CA ASP A 106 -9.49 -4.12 -0.45
C ASP A 106 -9.95 -5.00 0.73
N GLY A 107 -9.24 -4.91 1.86
CA GLY A 107 -9.56 -5.70 3.04
C GLY A 107 -8.81 -5.30 4.31
N GLU A 108 -9.13 -6.01 5.37
CA GLU A 108 -8.47 -5.93 6.68
C GLU A 108 -7.08 -6.58 6.66
N GLN A 109 -6.29 -6.28 7.68
CA GLN A 109 -4.99 -6.92 7.85
C GLN A 109 -5.16 -8.44 8.04
N ASN A 110 -4.54 -9.24 7.16
CA ASN A 110 -4.55 -10.70 7.25
C ASN A 110 -3.17 -11.32 7.58
N ARG A 111 -2.12 -10.51 7.52
CA ARG A 111 -0.74 -10.85 7.87
C ARG A 111 -0.04 -9.62 8.45
N GLY A 112 1.11 -9.81 9.07
CA GLY A 112 1.91 -8.71 9.61
C GLY A 112 2.21 -8.91 11.09
N LYS A 113 3.21 -8.18 11.57
CA LYS A 113 3.66 -8.28 12.97
C LYS A 113 3.09 -7.14 13.82
N ALA A 114 2.99 -5.94 13.24
CA ALA A 114 2.45 -4.78 13.91
C ALA A 114 0.92 -4.75 13.86
N ASN A 115 0.32 -4.19 14.92
CA ASN A 115 -1.12 -3.91 14.97
C ASN A 115 -1.41 -2.63 14.15
N PRO A 116 -2.33 -2.66 13.18
CA PRO A 116 -2.53 -1.53 12.28
C PRO A 116 -3.20 -0.34 12.96
N VAL A 117 -4.05 -0.57 13.95
CA VAL A 117 -4.69 0.50 14.74
C VAL A 117 -3.65 1.22 15.61
N ASP A 118 -2.75 0.47 16.23
CA ASP A 118 -1.70 1.06 17.07
C ASP A 118 -0.72 1.91 16.25
N GLU A 119 -0.29 1.42 15.08
CA GLU A 119 0.59 2.18 14.19
C GLU A 119 -0.12 3.41 13.58
N ALA A 120 -1.41 3.30 13.25
CA ALA A 120 -2.22 4.45 12.83
C ALA A 120 -2.36 5.50 13.94
N ASN A 121 -2.55 5.07 15.19
CA ASN A 121 -2.58 5.96 16.35
C ASN A 121 -1.26 6.70 16.53
N LYS A 122 -0.11 6.02 16.36
CA LYS A 122 1.20 6.68 16.42
C LYS A 122 1.37 7.73 15.32
N LEU A 123 0.91 7.46 14.09
CA LEU A 123 0.93 8.45 13.01
C LEU A 123 0.08 9.69 13.35
N ARG A 124 -1.14 9.49 13.87
CA ARG A 124 -2.01 10.59 14.26
C ARG A 124 -1.46 11.40 15.43
N GLN A 125 -1.07 10.73 16.51
CA GLN A 125 -0.74 11.38 17.78
C GLN A 125 0.71 11.90 17.81
N ASN A 126 1.67 11.13 17.30
CA ASN A 126 3.09 11.44 17.45
C ASN A 126 3.65 12.18 16.23
N LYS A 127 3.05 12.01 15.05
CA LYS A 127 3.50 12.63 13.80
C LYS A 127 2.53 13.71 13.28
N ASN A 128 1.43 13.94 14.00
CA ASN A 128 0.37 14.88 13.62
C ASN A 128 -0.15 14.65 12.18
N CYS A 129 -0.21 13.39 11.75
CA CYS A 129 -0.69 13.02 10.43
C CYS A 129 -2.19 12.75 10.45
N ILE A 130 -2.89 13.14 9.39
CA ILE A 130 -4.28 12.74 9.16
C ILE A 130 -4.27 11.47 8.30
N VAL A 131 -4.97 10.44 8.75
CA VAL A 131 -5.04 9.14 8.05
C VAL A 131 -6.39 9.02 7.36
N TYR A 132 -6.38 8.97 6.04
CA TYR A 132 -7.52 8.61 5.19
C TYR A 132 -7.42 7.14 4.80
N VAL A 133 -8.56 6.45 4.76
CA VAL A 133 -8.64 5.07 4.30
C VAL A 133 -9.57 5.00 3.09
N VAL A 134 -9.07 4.40 2.01
CA VAL A 134 -9.84 4.09 0.80
C VAL A 134 -10.07 2.59 0.78
N SER A 135 -11.28 2.17 1.14
CA SER A 135 -11.70 0.77 1.18
C SER A 135 -12.38 0.36 -0.13
N ILE A 136 -12.00 -0.79 -0.68
CA ILE A 136 -12.57 -1.33 -1.92
C ILE A 136 -13.35 -2.60 -1.58
N GLY A 137 -14.66 -2.60 -1.80
CA GLY A 137 -15.52 -3.76 -1.57
C GLY A 137 -15.79 -4.10 -0.10
N ASN A 138 -15.27 -3.32 0.85
CA ASN A 138 -15.47 -3.53 2.29
C ASN A 138 -15.78 -2.23 3.07
N PRO A 139 -16.96 -1.62 2.86
CA PRO A 139 -17.30 -0.31 3.45
C PRO A 139 -17.53 -0.33 4.97
N ASN A 140 -17.76 -1.51 5.57
CA ASN A 140 -18.19 -1.64 6.96
C ASN A 140 -17.10 -2.18 7.90
N SER A 141 -15.85 -2.23 7.47
CA SER A 141 -14.76 -2.73 8.31
C SER A 141 -14.52 -1.83 9.54
N GLU A 142 -14.68 -2.40 10.72
CA GLU A 142 -14.38 -1.73 11.99
C GLU A 142 -12.88 -1.52 12.20
N GLU A 143 -12.03 -2.41 11.66
CA GLU A 143 -10.58 -2.21 11.69
C GLU A 143 -10.19 -0.96 10.88
N LEU A 144 -10.71 -0.83 9.65
CA LEU A 144 -10.41 0.30 8.78
C LEU A 144 -10.89 1.63 9.35
N LYS A 145 -12.06 1.66 10.00
CA LYS A 145 -12.54 2.85 10.73
C LYS A 145 -11.60 3.26 11.86
N LYS A 146 -11.11 2.30 12.64
CA LYS A 146 -10.13 2.57 13.71
C LYS A 146 -8.78 3.02 13.15
N ILE A 147 -8.36 2.50 12.00
CA ILE A 147 -7.17 2.95 11.28
C ILE A 147 -7.34 4.37 10.75
N ALA A 148 -8.53 4.80 10.33
CA ALA A 148 -8.80 6.17 9.92
C ALA A 148 -8.96 7.14 11.12
N GLY A 149 -9.44 6.63 12.26
CA GLY A 149 -9.65 7.37 13.50
C GLY A 149 -10.95 8.17 13.55
N SER A 150 -11.59 8.37 12.39
CA SER A 150 -12.96 8.89 12.25
C SER A 150 -13.62 8.23 11.03
N GLN A 151 -14.93 8.02 11.10
CA GLN A 151 -15.73 7.54 9.97
C GLN A 151 -15.64 8.49 8.76
N ASP A 152 -15.54 9.80 9.00
CA ASP A 152 -15.46 10.83 7.95
C ASP A 152 -14.16 10.75 7.13
N ASN A 153 -13.16 10.04 7.64
CA ASN A 153 -11.89 9.82 6.96
C ASN A 153 -11.87 8.48 6.19
N VAL A 154 -12.99 7.75 6.13
CA VAL A 154 -13.13 6.51 5.38
C VAL A 154 -13.91 6.76 4.09
N PHE A 155 -13.26 6.54 2.96
CA PHE A 155 -13.86 6.57 1.64
C PHE A 155 -14.02 5.12 1.17
N SER A 156 -15.18 4.77 0.65
CA SER A 156 -15.45 3.39 0.22
C SER A 156 -16.03 3.36 -1.18
N VAL A 157 -15.54 2.42 -1.97
CA VAL A 157 -16.04 2.12 -3.32
C VAL A 157 -16.33 0.63 -3.43
N ASN A 158 -17.22 0.21 -4.32
CA ASN A 158 -17.53 -1.21 -4.47
C ASN A 158 -16.48 -1.93 -5.32
N LYS A 159 -15.86 -1.21 -6.26
CA LYS A 159 -14.95 -1.77 -7.27
C LYS A 159 -13.77 -0.83 -7.52
N PHE A 160 -12.67 -1.40 -8.00
CA PHE A 160 -11.44 -0.64 -8.32
C PHE A 160 -11.67 0.46 -9.37
N ASN A 161 -12.52 0.22 -10.38
CA ASN A 161 -12.81 1.22 -11.41
C ASN A 161 -13.66 2.40 -10.91
N GLU A 162 -14.20 2.33 -9.68
CA GLU A 162 -14.94 3.41 -9.04
C GLU A 162 -14.02 4.30 -8.17
N LEU A 163 -12.73 3.96 -8.00
CA LEU A 163 -11.79 4.74 -7.18
C LEU A 163 -11.75 6.23 -7.53
N ASN A 164 -11.89 6.56 -8.82
CA ASN A 164 -11.89 7.95 -9.27
C ASN A 164 -13.07 8.78 -8.71
N THR A 165 -14.16 8.13 -8.28
CA THR A 165 -15.33 8.82 -7.71
C THR A 165 -15.05 9.45 -6.34
N VAL A 166 -14.04 8.96 -5.61
CA VAL A 166 -13.70 9.45 -4.26
C VAL A 166 -12.51 10.42 -4.24
N VAL A 167 -11.83 10.62 -5.37
CA VAL A 167 -10.66 11.52 -5.49
C VAL A 167 -10.99 12.91 -4.97
N GLN A 168 -12.05 13.52 -5.49
CA GLN A 168 -12.45 14.88 -5.13
C GLN A 168 -12.78 15.02 -3.63
N GLY A 169 -13.43 14.03 -3.02
CA GLY A 169 -13.71 14.03 -1.59
C GLY A 169 -12.44 14.00 -0.75
N ILE A 170 -11.45 13.19 -1.15
CA ILE A 170 -10.15 13.08 -0.46
C ILE A 170 -9.35 14.37 -0.62
N VAL A 171 -9.29 14.92 -1.83
CA VAL A 171 -8.59 16.18 -2.13
C VAL A 171 -9.20 17.32 -1.32
N GLN A 172 -10.53 17.46 -1.29
CA GLN A 172 -11.21 18.49 -0.50
C GLN A 172 -10.95 18.32 1.01
N ALA A 173 -10.98 17.08 1.51
CA ALA A 173 -10.67 16.80 2.91
C ALA A 173 -9.21 17.13 3.26
N ALA A 174 -8.26 16.89 2.35
CA ALA A 174 -6.86 17.25 2.54
C ALA A 174 -6.66 18.77 2.49
N CYS A 175 -7.20 19.44 1.46
CA CYS A 175 -7.06 20.89 1.27
C CYS A 175 -7.70 21.69 2.41
N SER A 176 -8.86 21.27 2.93
CA SER A 176 -9.54 21.96 4.05
C SER A 176 -8.80 21.85 5.39
N LYS A 177 -7.93 20.85 5.55
CA LYS A 177 -7.13 20.63 6.78
C LYS A 177 -5.67 21.05 6.61
N SER A 178 -5.35 21.75 5.53
CA SER A 178 -3.99 22.24 5.26
C SER A 178 -3.64 23.35 6.26
N ALA A 179 -2.43 23.28 6.83
CA ALA A 179 -2.03 24.12 7.95
C ALA A 179 -1.68 25.58 7.57
N CYS A 180 -1.79 25.96 6.30
CA CYS A 180 -1.60 27.33 5.84
C CYS A 180 -2.96 28.04 5.64
N ILE A 181 -3.46 28.66 6.73
CA ILE A 181 -4.46 29.73 6.64
C ILE A 181 -3.71 31.03 6.90
N SER A 182 -3.60 31.89 5.88
CA SER A 182 -3.22 33.28 6.09
C SER A 182 -4.19 33.90 7.11
N ALA A 183 -3.67 34.53 8.16
CA ALA A 183 -4.48 35.24 9.15
C ALA A 183 -5.53 36.15 8.47
N PRO A 184 -6.74 36.31 9.03
CA PRO A 184 -7.72 37.22 8.45
C PRO A 184 -7.16 38.65 8.53
N ASN A 185 -6.92 39.26 7.37
CA ASN A 185 -6.56 40.67 7.27
C ASN A 185 -7.75 41.53 7.72
N ASN A 186 -7.85 41.80 9.02
CA ASN A 186 -8.53 42.99 9.50
C ASN A 186 -7.55 44.16 9.34
N ASN A 187 -7.65 44.89 8.23
CA ASN A 187 -7.61 46.36 8.19
C ASN A 187 -7.62 46.85 6.75
N GLY A 188 -8.54 47.79 6.47
CA GLY A 188 -8.59 48.51 5.20
C GLY A 188 -7.36 49.38 5.00
N GLY A 189 -7.03 49.62 3.73
CA GLY A 189 -6.12 50.69 3.35
C GLY A 189 -4.84 50.26 2.64
N ASN A 190 -4.89 50.42 1.32
CA ASN A 190 -3.81 50.73 0.39
C ASN A 190 -2.84 49.63 -0.06
N SER A 191 -2.80 49.50 -1.40
CA SER A 191 -1.96 48.63 -2.20
C SER A 191 -0.48 48.87 -1.92
N HIS A 192 0.22 47.87 -1.35
CA HIS A 192 1.64 47.64 -1.55
C HIS A 192 1.86 46.16 -1.79
N ASN A 193 2.39 45.85 -2.97
CA ASN A 193 2.72 44.53 -3.45
C ASN A 193 3.72 43.88 -2.46
N HIS A 194 3.25 42.97 -1.62
CA HIS A 194 4.09 42.15 -0.74
C HIS A 194 3.93 40.70 -1.19
N GLY A 195 5.01 40.16 -1.74
CA GLY A 195 5.06 38.84 -2.34
C GLY A 195 4.50 37.78 -1.40
N TYR A 196 3.50 37.06 -1.90
CA TYR A 196 2.95 35.88 -1.25
C TYR A 196 4.09 34.86 -1.08
N SER A 197 4.44 34.55 0.17
CA SER A 197 5.32 33.43 0.49
C SER A 197 4.56 32.13 0.21
N HIS A 198 4.82 31.51 -0.94
CA HIS A 198 4.26 30.24 -1.38
C HIS A 198 4.86 29.03 -0.60
N GLY A 199 5.20 29.21 0.67
CA GLY A 199 5.98 28.25 1.45
C GLY A 199 5.13 27.45 2.42
N GLY A 200 4.55 26.33 1.97
CA GLY A 200 3.92 25.37 2.88
C GLY A 200 3.02 24.37 2.18
N GLY A 201 3.55 23.65 1.20
CA GLY A 201 2.76 22.60 0.53
C GLY A 201 2.55 21.36 1.41
N ASN A 202 1.47 20.63 1.12
CA ASN A 202 1.09 19.44 1.88
C ASN A 202 2.06 18.27 1.65
N THR A 203 2.06 17.31 2.57
CA THR A 203 2.79 16.06 2.45
C THR A 203 1.78 14.93 2.36
N ILE A 204 1.68 14.25 1.21
CA ILE A 204 0.72 13.17 0.99
C ILE A 204 1.48 11.86 0.77
N LEU A 205 1.22 10.89 1.63
CA LEU A 205 1.76 9.54 1.53
C LEU A 205 0.66 8.57 1.18
N VAL A 206 0.86 7.76 0.14
CA VAL A 206 -0.15 6.80 -0.30
C VAL A 206 0.39 5.37 -0.14
N PRO A 207 0.11 4.68 0.98
CA PRO A 207 0.34 3.25 1.06
C PRO A 207 -0.67 2.51 0.16
N VAL A 208 -0.16 1.78 -0.84
CA VAL A 208 -1.00 1.02 -1.79
C VAL A 208 -0.78 -0.47 -1.60
N PRO A 209 -1.85 -1.28 -1.52
CA PRO A 209 -1.72 -2.71 -1.38
C PRO A 209 -1.23 -3.24 -2.73
N MET A 210 -0.27 -4.17 -2.69
CA MET A 210 0.12 -4.85 -3.91
C MET A 210 -1.07 -5.67 -4.44
N PRO A 211 -1.30 -5.67 -5.76
CA PRO A 211 -2.42 -6.37 -6.34
C PRO A 211 -2.23 -7.88 -6.19
N ILE A 212 -3.32 -8.59 -5.86
CA ILE A 212 -3.34 -10.04 -5.91
C ILE A 212 -3.16 -10.48 -7.37
N MET A 213 -1.98 -11.00 -7.70
CA MET A 213 -1.80 -11.82 -8.90
C MET A 213 -2.09 -13.27 -8.52
N VAL A 214 -3.32 -13.72 -8.72
CA VAL A 214 -3.53 -15.15 -8.95
C VAL A 214 -2.80 -15.46 -10.26
N PRO A 215 -1.83 -16.39 -10.29
CA PRO A 215 -1.20 -16.74 -11.55
C PRO A 215 -2.32 -17.08 -12.54
N ALA A 216 -2.31 -16.39 -13.69
CA ALA A 216 -3.09 -16.85 -14.83
C ALA A 216 -2.84 -18.34 -14.92
N SER A 217 -3.91 -19.13 -14.83
CA SER A 217 -3.89 -20.57 -14.94
C SER A 217 -2.79 -20.97 -15.91
N TYR A 218 -1.72 -21.60 -15.40
CA TYR A 218 -0.73 -22.22 -16.26
C TYR A 218 -1.54 -23.05 -17.27
N PRO A 219 -1.41 -22.85 -18.59
CA PRO A 219 -1.93 -23.84 -19.51
C PRO A 219 -1.22 -25.13 -19.12
N VAL A 220 -1.97 -26.06 -18.53
CA VAL A 220 -1.49 -27.41 -18.28
C VAL A 220 -1.17 -27.95 -19.67
N ASN A 221 0.11 -27.94 -20.05
CA ASN A 221 0.49 -28.58 -21.28
C ASN A 221 0.11 -30.07 -21.13
N GLU A 222 -0.37 -30.67 -22.22
CA GLU A 222 -0.84 -32.07 -22.17
C GLU A 222 0.28 -33.06 -21.80
N ASN A 223 1.54 -32.65 -21.77
CA ASN A 223 2.67 -33.47 -21.32
C ASN A 223 2.73 -33.60 -19.79
N HIS A 224 2.15 -32.69 -19.00
CA HIS A 224 2.05 -32.83 -17.53
C HIS A 224 0.96 -33.81 -17.08
N LYS A 225 -0.03 -34.11 -17.92
CA LYS A 225 -1.03 -35.17 -17.64
C LYS A 225 -0.43 -36.56 -17.76
N ASN A 226 0.62 -36.74 -18.55
CA ASN A 226 1.29 -38.03 -18.74
C ASN A 226 2.26 -38.33 -17.60
N GLY A 227 2.98 -37.31 -17.09
CA GLY A 227 3.88 -37.49 -15.93
C GLY A 227 3.16 -37.87 -14.63
N LEU A 228 1.94 -37.34 -14.39
CA LEU A 228 1.16 -37.71 -13.21
C LEU A 228 0.54 -39.12 -13.33
N LYS A 229 0.24 -39.57 -14.56
CA LYS A 229 -0.19 -40.95 -14.83
C LYS A 229 0.96 -41.94 -14.64
N ASP A 230 2.18 -41.59 -15.07
CA ASP A 230 3.37 -42.41 -14.86
C ASP A 230 3.76 -42.51 -13.37
N LEU A 231 3.67 -41.40 -12.63
CA LEU A 231 3.94 -41.40 -11.18
C LEU A 231 2.88 -42.24 -10.42
N MET A 232 1.61 -42.15 -10.80
CA MET A 232 0.53 -42.95 -10.23
C MET A 232 0.55 -44.42 -10.69
N SER A 233 1.21 -44.72 -11.82
CA SER A 233 1.46 -46.09 -12.30
C SER A 233 2.63 -46.73 -11.53
N LEU A 234 3.71 -45.97 -11.27
CA LEU A 234 4.83 -46.43 -10.43
C LEU A 234 4.42 -46.70 -8.96
N LEU A 235 3.46 -45.92 -8.42
CA LEU A 235 2.94 -46.15 -7.06
C LEU A 235 2.00 -47.36 -6.96
N LYS A 236 1.54 -47.92 -8.10
CA LYS A 236 0.67 -49.11 -8.12
C LYS A 236 1.43 -50.44 -8.29
N THR A 237 2.72 -50.41 -8.63
CA THR A 237 3.52 -51.62 -8.89
C THR A 237 4.39 -52.08 -7.72
N THR A 238 4.42 -51.36 -6.59
CA THR A 238 5.04 -51.86 -5.36
C THR A 238 4.12 -52.88 -4.67
N ARG A 239 4.46 -54.16 -4.83
CA ARG A 239 3.82 -55.32 -4.15
C ARG A 239 3.90 -55.22 -2.62
N PRO A 240 2.98 -55.89 -1.88
CA PRO A 240 2.92 -55.86 -0.44
C PRO A 240 3.88 -56.87 0.19
N GLY A 241 4.62 -56.44 1.22
CA GLY A 241 5.42 -57.33 2.05
C GLY A 241 5.69 -56.73 3.43
N TYR A 242 5.10 -57.35 4.46
CA TYR A 242 5.42 -57.27 5.89
C TYR A 242 5.34 -55.88 6.56
N GLY A 243 4.58 -55.62 7.63
CA GLY A 243 3.80 -56.44 8.54
C GLY A 243 3.53 -55.61 9.82
N GLN A 244 2.31 -55.74 10.34
CA GLN A 244 1.91 -55.57 11.76
C GLN A 244 2.00 -54.19 12.45
N GLY A 245 0.82 -53.65 12.78
CA GLY A 245 0.50 -53.31 14.18
C GLY A 245 0.73 -51.87 14.64
N ASN A 246 -0.30 -51.02 14.57
CA ASN A 246 -1.07 -50.63 15.76
C ASN A 246 -2.06 -49.50 15.47
N LYS A 247 -3.25 -49.66 16.04
CA LYS A 247 -4.39 -48.74 15.99
C LYS A 247 -4.00 -47.38 16.59
N PHE A 248 -4.27 -46.28 15.87
CA PHE A 248 -4.28 -44.92 16.44
C PHE A 248 -5.70 -44.35 16.41
N LYS A 249 -6.16 -43.90 17.59
CA LYS A 249 -7.48 -43.32 17.87
C LYS A 249 -7.60 -41.89 17.29
N PRO A 250 -8.83 -41.41 16.97
CA PRO A 250 -9.03 -40.05 16.47
C PRO A 250 -8.98 -39.04 17.63
N GLY A 251 -8.18 -37.96 17.50
CA GLY A 251 -8.15 -36.92 18.53
C GLY A 251 -7.08 -35.83 18.48
N HIS A 252 -6.06 -35.88 17.61
CA HIS A 252 -5.00 -34.85 17.59
C HIS A 252 -4.81 -34.25 16.20
N LYS A 253 -5.09 -32.94 16.07
CA LYS A 253 -4.73 -32.13 14.90
C LYS A 253 -3.23 -31.83 14.98
N HIS A 254 -2.42 -32.47 14.13
CA HIS A 254 -1.04 -32.07 13.90
C HIS A 254 -0.96 -31.21 12.63
N TYR A 255 -0.49 -29.98 12.79
CA TYR A 255 -0.16 -29.08 11.69
C TYR A 255 1.15 -29.55 11.04
N ALA A 256 1.08 -29.98 9.77
CA ALA A 256 2.26 -30.25 8.96
C ALA A 256 2.76 -28.92 8.34
N PHE A 257 3.95 -28.48 8.74
CA PHE A 257 4.73 -27.49 7.99
C PHE A 257 5.66 -28.25 7.02
N PRO A 258 5.62 -28.01 5.70
CA PRO A 258 6.66 -28.48 4.81
C PRO A 258 7.86 -27.53 4.87
N GLY A 259 8.94 -28.01 5.48
CA GLY A 259 10.25 -27.38 5.46
C GLY A 259 10.95 -27.52 4.11
N ARG A 260 11.84 -26.54 3.89
CA ARG A 260 12.92 -26.41 2.90
C ARG A 260 13.43 -27.73 2.30
N TYR A 261 13.38 -27.85 0.97
CA TYR A 261 14.30 -28.69 0.23
C TYR A 261 15.55 -27.86 -0.14
N VAL A 262 16.70 -28.28 0.38
CA VAL A 262 18.03 -27.86 -0.12
C VAL A 262 18.51 -28.97 -1.04
N VAL A 263 18.55 -28.71 -2.35
CA VAL A 263 19.20 -29.63 -3.30
C VAL A 263 20.68 -29.25 -3.37
N LYS A 264 21.53 -30.11 -2.81
CA LYS A 264 22.97 -30.10 -3.08
C LYS A 264 23.18 -30.78 -4.43
N THR A 265 23.58 -30.04 -5.45
CA THR A 265 24.16 -30.61 -6.68
C THR A 265 25.65 -30.83 -6.45
N GLN A 266 26.07 -32.10 -6.38
CA GLN A 266 27.47 -32.47 -6.61
C GLN A 266 27.68 -32.66 -8.11
N HIS A 267 28.67 -31.96 -8.66
CA HIS A 267 29.18 -32.21 -10.01
C HIS A 267 30.16 -33.39 -10.01
N LYS A 268 29.90 -34.34 -10.91
CA LYS A 268 30.82 -35.29 -11.56
C LYS A 268 30.27 -35.38 -12.99
N TYR A 269 30.98 -35.15 -14.09
CA TYR A 269 32.40 -35.01 -14.39
C TYR A 269 32.62 -33.75 -15.24
#